data_AF-A0A9D2X374-F1
#
_entry.id   AF-A0A9D2X374-F1
#
_cell.length_a   1.000
_cell.length_b   1.000
_cell.length_c   1.000
_cell.angle_alpha   90.00
_cell.angle_beta   90.00
_cell.angle_gamma   90.00
#
_symmetry.space_group_name_H-M   'P 1'
#
loop_
_entity.id
_entity.type
_entity.pdbx_description
1 polymer ?
#
loop_
_entity_poly.entity_id
_entity_poly.type
_entity_poly.pdbx_seq_one_letter_code
_entity_poly.pdbx_strand_id
1 'polypeptide(L)'
;MPQDQGTRYGNLLSYKYYIRPTAHRLYGSSYTSKIKHHENVQKLLQILFINGTCTTWDMAKIRFHNDISTIRTKEKEFRRLLIGRTDRGKHSAGILELGLVVKDGKSYKKTPSDQYRLSLHGILFCLDVLNLSNTDIDKMAIQYSAVLPKIFGKWEYLKSIIGDDVYKLQILSKGLLLDNPNLIQDSKIPLYELMSFIHIKYRRNFESISEDDLANQISYWFYTYLLYTRKQKKTKIHPGVQKLHRVFERDEEIQKWFLEFFNEAQKYYSQRANALSSSGIA
;
A
#
# COMPACT_ATOMS: atom_id res chain seq x y z
N MET A 1 11.09 16.84 -5.14
CA MET A 1 10.28 15.96 -4.29
C MET A 1 9.84 16.77 -3.07
N PRO A 2 8.58 16.68 -2.60
CA PRO A 2 8.19 17.34 -1.37
C PRO A 2 9.07 16.81 -0.23
N GLN A 3 9.68 17.71 0.53
CA GLN A 3 10.52 17.34 1.68
C GLN A 3 9.66 16.61 2.72
N ASP A 4 10.00 15.35 2.95
CA ASP A 4 9.34 14.44 3.89
C ASP A 4 9.38 15.07 5.31
N GLN A 5 8.24 15.56 5.79
CA GLN A 5 8.13 16.25 7.09
C GLN A 5 8.10 15.26 8.27
N GLY A 6 9.07 14.34 8.30
CA GLY A 6 9.30 13.45 9.43
C GLY A 6 8.29 12.30 9.58
N THR A 7 7.59 11.90 8.51
CA THR A 7 6.73 10.71 8.60
C THR A 7 7.59 9.46 8.58
N ARG A 8 7.62 8.70 9.68
CA ARG A 8 8.27 7.39 9.73
C ARG A 8 7.27 6.31 9.34
N TYR A 9 7.60 5.55 8.30
CA TYR A 9 6.83 4.36 7.93
C TYR A 9 7.46 3.13 8.58
N GLY A 10 6.64 2.17 9.01
CA GLY A 10 7.08 0.79 9.19
C GLY A 10 7.09 0.05 7.86
N ASN A 11 7.80 -1.08 7.77
CA ASN A 11 7.71 -1.93 6.58
C ASN A 11 6.37 -2.73 6.54
N LEU A 12 6.15 -3.53 5.49
CA LEU A 12 4.94 -4.35 5.35
C LEU A 12 4.67 -5.32 6.52
N LEU A 13 5.70 -5.78 7.25
CA LEU A 13 5.48 -6.60 8.46
C LEU A 13 4.95 -5.75 9.62
N SER A 14 5.49 -4.54 9.80
CA SER A 14 4.96 -3.59 10.79
C SER A 14 3.53 -3.18 10.46
N TYR A 15 3.22 -2.97 9.17
CA TYR A 15 1.85 -2.79 8.71
C TYR A 15 0.95 -3.96 9.09
N LYS A 16 1.35 -5.19 8.75
CA LYS A 16 0.59 -6.42 9.03
C LYS A 16 0.31 -6.61 10.51
N TYR A 17 1.31 -6.43 11.37
CA TYR A 17 1.21 -6.79 12.79
C TYR A 17 0.70 -5.66 13.70
N TYR A 18 0.87 -4.38 13.32
CA TYR A 18 0.52 -3.26 14.20
C TYR A 18 -0.47 -2.28 13.58
N ILE A 19 -0.15 -1.73 12.41
CA ILE A 19 -0.94 -0.64 11.82
C ILE A 19 -2.29 -1.17 11.36
N ARG A 20 -2.31 -2.25 10.58
CA ARG A 20 -3.53 -2.84 10.04
C ARG A 20 -4.48 -3.31 11.15
N PRO A 21 -4.08 -4.11 12.16
CA PRO A 21 -4.99 -4.53 13.23
C PRO A 21 -5.55 -3.34 14.02
N THR A 22 -4.72 -2.33 14.31
CA THR A 22 -5.16 -1.12 15.01
C THR A 22 -6.15 -0.32 14.19
N ALA A 23 -5.85 -0.08 12.91
CA ALA A 23 -6.74 0.62 11.98
C ALA A 23 -8.05 -0.14 11.75
N HIS A 24 -8.02 -1.47 11.69
CA HIS A 24 -9.22 -2.30 11.59
C HIS A 24 -10.09 -2.20 12.84
N ARG A 25 -9.48 -2.29 14.04
CA ARG A 25 -10.19 -2.14 15.30
C ARG A 25 -10.88 -0.79 15.42
N LEU A 26 -10.21 0.28 14.97
CA LEU A 26 -10.74 1.64 15.04
C LEU A 26 -11.72 1.96 13.90
N TYR A 27 -11.42 1.57 12.67
CA TYR A 27 -12.09 2.08 11.47
C TYR A 27 -12.43 1.00 10.43
N GLY A 28 -12.28 -0.29 10.76
CA GLY A 28 -12.46 -1.41 9.83
C GLY A 28 -13.84 -2.05 9.85
N SER A 29 -14.70 -1.71 10.81
CA SER A 29 -16.13 -2.09 10.71
C SER A 29 -16.70 -1.41 9.47
N SER A 30 -17.42 -2.17 8.64
CA SER A 30 -18.07 -1.69 7.40
C SER A 30 -18.82 -0.37 7.66
N TYR A 31 -19.16 0.39 6.61
CA TYR A 31 -19.93 1.66 6.68
C TYR A 31 -21.19 1.64 7.59
N THR A 32 -21.60 0.46 8.07
CA THR A 32 -22.56 0.18 9.14
C THR A 32 -22.05 0.43 10.57
N SER A 33 -20.84 0.96 10.77
CA SER A 33 -20.36 1.37 12.10
C SER A 33 -21.37 2.33 12.73
N LYS A 34 -22.02 1.90 13.82
CA LYS A 34 -22.91 2.78 14.62
C LYS A 34 -22.18 4.00 15.21
N ILE A 35 -20.84 4.00 15.18
CA ILE A 35 -20.01 5.07 15.69
C ILE A 35 -19.74 6.08 14.56
N LYS A 36 -20.43 7.22 14.63
CA LYS A 36 -20.33 8.36 13.69
C LYS A 36 -18.89 8.84 13.46
N HIS A 37 -18.01 8.72 14.46
CA HIS A 37 -16.61 9.08 14.32
C HIS A 37 -15.89 8.20 13.27
N HIS A 38 -16.08 6.88 13.30
CA HIS A 38 -15.43 5.96 12.37
C HIS A 38 -15.94 6.18 10.94
N GLU A 39 -17.25 6.36 10.78
CA GLU A 39 -17.86 6.67 9.48
C GLU A 39 -17.28 7.96 8.88
N ASN A 40 -17.06 8.99 9.72
CA ASN A 40 -16.45 10.24 9.27
C ASN A 40 -15.00 10.06 8.86
N VAL A 41 -14.23 9.21 9.56
CA VAL A 41 -12.87 8.86 9.18
C VAL A 41 -12.85 8.11 7.85
N GLN A 42 -13.70 7.09 7.68
CA GLN A 42 -13.80 6.34 6.42
C GLN A 42 -14.15 7.24 5.24
N LYS A 43 -15.12 8.15 5.41
CA LYS A 43 -15.47 9.14 4.37
C LYS A 43 -14.31 10.09 4.06
N LEU A 44 -13.54 10.51 5.06
CA LEU A 44 -12.33 11.31 4.86
C LEU A 44 -11.29 10.54 4.05
N LEU A 45 -11.01 9.29 4.45
CA LEU A 45 -10.06 8.41 3.75
C LEU A 45 -10.51 8.16 2.30
N GLN A 46 -11.80 7.96 2.05
CA GLN A 46 -12.34 7.81 0.71
C GLN A 46 -12.14 9.08 -0.15
N ILE A 47 -12.31 10.27 0.42
CA ILE A 47 -12.03 11.53 -0.29
C ILE A 47 -10.56 11.57 -0.72
N LEU A 48 -9.63 11.28 0.19
CA LEU A 48 -8.20 11.23 -0.10
C LEU A 48 -7.83 10.12 -1.10
N PHE A 49 -8.53 8.98 -1.04
CA PHE A 49 -8.33 7.87 -1.95
C PHE A 49 -8.63 8.26 -3.40
N ILE A 50 -9.76 8.94 -3.62
CA ILE A 50 -10.23 9.32 -4.96
C ILE A 50 -9.52 10.56 -5.49
N ASN A 51 -9.22 11.53 -4.63
CA ASN A 51 -8.77 12.86 -5.04
C ASN A 51 -7.27 13.11 -4.81
N GLY A 52 -6.55 12.17 -4.19
CA GLY A 52 -5.13 12.34 -3.88
C GLY A 52 -4.89 13.42 -2.84
N THR A 53 -3.90 14.27 -3.09
CA THR A 53 -3.44 15.31 -2.18
C THR A 53 -4.45 16.46 -2.06
N CYS A 54 -4.98 16.68 -0.85
CA CYS A 54 -6.00 17.70 -0.57
C CYS A 54 -5.69 18.49 0.72
N THR A 55 -6.13 19.75 0.78
CA THR A 55 -6.25 20.46 2.07
C THR A 55 -7.52 20.03 2.80
N THR A 56 -7.62 20.29 4.11
CA THR A 56 -8.88 20.08 4.86
C THR A 56 -10.06 20.86 4.28
N TRP A 57 -9.79 22.02 3.68
CA TRP A 57 -10.77 22.85 3.00
C TRP A 57 -11.28 22.20 1.70
N ASP A 58 -10.37 21.66 0.90
CA ASP A 58 -10.74 20.93 -0.33
C ASP A 58 -11.59 19.70 0.00
N MET A 59 -11.21 18.94 1.04
CA MET A 59 -12.00 17.81 1.51
C MET A 59 -13.42 18.24 1.91
N ALA A 60 -13.55 19.34 2.67
CA ALA A 60 -14.85 19.88 3.07
C ALA A 60 -15.70 20.27 1.87
N LYS A 61 -15.11 20.91 0.86
CA LYS A 61 -15.78 21.27 -0.39
C LYS A 61 -16.25 20.05 -1.18
N ILE A 62 -15.42 19.02 -1.31
CA ILE A 62 -15.77 17.80 -2.04
C ILE A 62 -16.99 17.13 -1.40
N ARG A 63 -17.02 17.02 -0.06
CA ARG A 63 -18.10 16.33 0.64
C ARG A 63 -19.38 17.14 0.75
N PHE A 64 -19.29 18.46 0.89
CA PHE A 64 -20.41 19.35 1.20
C PHE A 64 -20.59 20.42 0.13
N HIS A 65 -20.43 20.07 -1.14
CA HIS A 65 -20.43 21.02 -2.26
C HIS A 65 -21.72 21.86 -2.37
N ASN A 66 -22.85 21.31 -1.92
CA ASN A 66 -24.16 21.99 -1.93
C ASN A 66 -24.44 22.86 -0.70
N ASP A 67 -23.63 22.78 0.36
CA ASP A 67 -23.86 23.49 1.62
C ASP A 67 -22.63 24.34 1.99
N ILE A 68 -22.47 25.43 1.23
CA ILE A 68 -21.33 26.34 1.36
C ILE A 68 -21.26 26.97 2.76
N SER A 69 -22.42 27.21 3.38
CA SER A 69 -22.53 27.78 4.73
C SER A 69 -21.85 26.94 5.81
N THR A 70 -21.78 25.61 5.65
CA THR A 70 -21.20 24.73 6.69
C THR A 70 -19.76 24.33 6.43
N ILE A 71 -19.17 24.67 5.28
CA ILE A 71 -17.80 24.26 4.90
C ILE A 71 -16.78 24.59 5.98
N ARG A 72 -16.83 25.79 6.58
CA ARG A 72 -15.86 26.19 7.61
C ARG A 72 -15.94 25.32 8.86
N THR A 73 -17.14 24.94 9.27
CA THR A 73 -17.35 24.02 10.41
C THR A 73 -16.85 22.62 10.07
N LYS A 74 -17.09 22.16 8.84
CA LYS A 74 -16.66 20.84 8.34
C LYS A 74 -15.16 20.73 8.13
N GLU A 75 -14.50 21.79 7.69
CA GLU A 75 -13.05 21.88 7.63
C GLU A 75 -12.42 21.66 9.01
N LYS A 76 -12.97 22.30 10.06
CA LYS A 76 -12.51 22.12 11.44
C LYS A 76 -12.73 20.69 11.95
N GLU A 77 -13.84 20.06 11.58
CA GLU A 77 -14.08 18.63 11.87
C GLU A 77 -13.01 17.75 11.21
N PHE A 78 -12.72 17.93 9.92
CA PHE A 78 -11.69 17.16 9.22
C PHE A 78 -10.29 17.37 9.79
N ARG A 79 -9.94 18.62 10.14
CA ARG A 79 -8.66 18.90 10.80
C ARG A 79 -8.49 18.12 12.11
N ARG A 80 -9.55 18.01 12.91
CA ARG A 80 -9.55 17.24 14.16
C ARG A 80 -9.41 15.73 13.92
N LEU A 81 -10.01 15.19 12.85
CA LEU A 81 -9.84 13.78 12.49
C LEU A 81 -8.42 13.48 12.02
N LEU A 82 -7.80 14.41 11.27
CA LEU A 82 -6.45 14.28 10.74
C LEU A 82 -5.38 14.40 11.81
N ILE A 83 -5.38 15.51 12.54
CA ILE A 83 -4.31 15.89 13.47
C ILE A 83 -4.60 15.39 14.89
N GLY A 84 -5.85 15.12 15.22
CA GLY A 84 -6.25 14.84 16.59
C GLY A 84 -6.57 16.12 17.37
N ARG A 85 -6.74 15.97 18.68
CA ARG A 85 -7.05 17.08 19.60
C ARG A 85 -6.64 16.73 21.02
N THR A 86 -6.18 17.72 21.78
CA THR A 86 -6.03 17.60 23.23
C THR A 86 -7.15 18.35 23.93
N ASP A 87 -7.93 17.65 24.75
CA ASP A 87 -8.99 18.24 25.58
C ASP A 87 -8.72 17.95 27.05
N ARG A 88 -8.66 18.98 27.88
CA ARG A 88 -8.49 18.85 29.35
C ARG A 88 -7.33 17.90 29.73
N GLY A 89 -6.20 18.03 29.04
CA GLY A 89 -5.00 17.20 29.25
C GLY A 89 -5.03 15.80 28.63
N LYS A 90 -6.15 15.37 28.04
CA LYS A 90 -6.26 14.08 27.34
C LYS A 90 -6.09 14.28 25.83
N HIS A 91 -5.09 13.63 25.26
CA HIS A 91 -4.84 13.64 23.83
C HIS A 91 -5.65 12.55 23.11
N SER A 92 -6.36 12.94 22.05
CA SER A 92 -7.04 12.05 21.12
C SER A 92 -6.28 12.05 19.80
N ALA A 93 -5.66 10.91 19.48
CA ALA A 93 -4.83 10.74 18.30
C ALA A 93 -5.62 10.97 17.00
N GLY A 94 -5.01 11.67 16.05
CA GLY A 94 -5.51 11.79 14.68
C GLY A 94 -5.07 10.63 13.80
N ILE A 95 -5.63 10.52 12.59
CA ILE A 95 -5.23 9.49 11.62
C ILE A 95 -3.83 9.70 11.04
N LEU A 96 -3.24 10.90 11.19
CA LEU A 96 -1.82 11.14 10.92
C LEU A 96 -0.91 10.32 11.85
N GLU A 97 -1.23 10.26 13.14
CA GLU A 97 -0.43 9.52 14.13
C GLU A 97 -0.52 8.00 13.93
N LEU A 98 -1.66 7.52 13.40
CA LEU A 98 -1.81 6.11 13.02
C LEU A 98 -1.02 5.76 11.74
N GLY A 99 -0.51 6.76 11.01
CA GLY A 99 0.27 6.56 9.80
C GLY A 99 -0.56 6.15 8.57
N LEU A 100 -1.87 6.44 8.55
CA LEU A 100 -2.73 6.22 7.37
C LEU A 100 -2.72 7.43 6.41
N VAL A 101 -2.38 8.60 6.92
CA VAL A 101 -2.29 9.85 6.17
C VAL A 101 -0.95 10.49 6.46
N VAL A 102 -0.40 11.23 5.49
CA VAL A 102 0.82 12.02 5.65
C VAL A 102 0.59 13.47 5.24
N LYS A 103 1.44 14.36 5.73
CA LYS A 103 1.54 15.73 5.22
C LYS A 103 2.32 15.72 3.91
N ASP A 104 1.79 16.38 2.88
CA ASP A 104 2.33 16.39 1.53
C ASP A 104 2.58 17.83 1.05
N GLY A 105 3.30 18.58 1.88
CA GLY A 105 3.62 19.98 1.63
C GLY A 105 2.50 20.95 2.01
N LYS A 106 2.50 22.11 1.34
CA LYS A 106 1.58 23.22 1.62
C LYS A 106 0.97 23.77 0.34
N SER A 107 -0.32 24.09 0.41
CA SER A 107 -1.02 24.86 -0.60
C SER A 107 -0.89 26.36 -0.30
N TYR A 108 -0.53 27.13 -1.32
CA TYR A 108 -0.38 28.59 -1.25
C TYR A 108 -1.48 29.35 -2.01
N LYS A 109 -2.56 28.67 -2.44
CA LYS A 109 -3.62 29.28 -3.27
C LYS A 109 -4.35 30.47 -2.62
N LYS A 110 -4.39 30.56 -1.29
CA LYS A 110 -4.94 31.71 -0.55
C LYS A 110 -4.07 32.04 0.67
N THR A 111 -4.08 31.13 1.64
CA THR A 111 -3.23 31.16 2.84
C THR A 111 -2.49 29.84 2.92
N PRO A 112 -1.22 29.84 3.39
CA PRO A 112 -0.48 28.60 3.58
C PRO A 112 -1.30 27.60 4.41
N SER A 113 -1.59 26.45 3.82
CA SER A 113 -2.37 25.39 4.45
C SER A 113 -1.72 24.04 4.18
N ASP A 114 -1.66 23.19 5.20
CA ASP A 114 -1.10 21.85 5.06
C ASP A 114 -1.93 21.05 4.06
N GLN A 115 -1.23 20.35 3.18
CA GLN A 115 -1.82 19.37 2.28
C GLN A 115 -1.62 17.97 2.84
N TYR A 116 -2.58 17.09 2.58
CA TYR A 116 -2.60 15.74 3.10
C TYR A 116 -2.92 14.75 1.99
N ARG A 117 -2.30 13.57 2.04
CA ARG A 117 -2.60 12.43 1.16
C ARG A 117 -2.56 11.14 1.94
N LEU A 118 -3.11 10.06 1.39
CA LEU A 118 -2.90 8.74 1.97
C LEU A 118 -1.41 8.37 1.97
N SER A 119 -0.95 7.77 3.06
CA SER A 119 0.29 7.01 3.05
C SER A 119 0.12 5.72 2.24
N LEU A 120 1.21 5.03 1.89
CA LEU A 120 1.12 3.69 1.33
C LEU A 120 0.32 2.72 2.22
N HIS A 121 0.47 2.81 3.55
CA HIS A 121 -0.38 2.04 4.49
C HIS A 121 -1.84 2.45 4.45
N GLY A 122 -2.13 3.74 4.27
CA GLY A 122 -3.47 4.28 4.10
C GLY A 122 -4.15 3.76 2.84
N ILE A 123 -3.42 3.71 1.72
CA ILE A 123 -3.88 3.14 0.45
C ILE A 123 -4.22 1.66 0.66
N LEU A 124 -3.30 0.88 1.24
CA LEU A 124 -3.56 -0.53 1.55
C LEU A 124 -4.79 -0.68 2.45
N PHE A 125 -4.88 0.07 3.54
CA PHE A 125 -6.03 0.01 4.43
C PHE A 125 -7.35 0.31 3.70
N CYS A 126 -7.39 1.35 2.86
CA CYS A 126 -8.57 1.70 2.06
C CYS A 126 -8.97 0.57 1.10
N LEU A 127 -8.00 -0.05 0.42
CA LEU A 127 -8.22 -1.19 -0.48
C LEU A 127 -8.79 -2.42 0.25
N ASP A 128 -8.53 -2.55 1.55
CA ASP A 128 -9.07 -3.63 2.38
C ASP A 128 -10.52 -3.34 2.84
N VAL A 129 -10.80 -2.13 3.35
CA VAL A 129 -12.04 -1.88 4.13
C VAL A 129 -13.13 -1.07 3.41
N LEU A 130 -12.80 -0.27 2.38
CA LEU A 130 -13.74 0.71 1.81
C LEU A 130 -14.66 0.14 0.70
N ASN A 131 -14.58 -1.17 0.41
CA ASN A 131 -15.36 -1.83 -0.65
C ASN A 131 -15.38 -1.05 -1.98
N LEU A 132 -14.18 -0.70 -2.45
CA LEU A 132 -13.97 0.18 -3.60
C LEU A 132 -14.24 -0.53 -4.92
N SER A 133 -14.83 0.19 -5.88
CA SER A 133 -14.99 -0.31 -7.24
C SER A 133 -13.67 -0.28 -8.02
N ASN A 134 -13.56 -1.05 -9.10
CA ASN A 134 -12.40 -0.99 -10.00
C ASN A 134 -12.15 0.43 -10.53
N THR A 135 -13.21 1.19 -10.80
CA THR A 135 -13.13 2.60 -11.24
C THR A 135 -12.54 3.50 -10.16
N ASP A 136 -12.85 3.26 -8.89
CA ASP A 136 -12.25 4.02 -7.79
C ASP A 136 -10.76 3.71 -7.65
N ILE A 137 -10.37 2.45 -7.84
CA ILE A 137 -8.97 2.01 -7.81
C ILE A 137 -8.19 2.62 -8.99
N ASP A 138 -8.79 2.65 -10.18
CA ASP A 138 -8.19 3.29 -11.36
C ASP A 138 -7.93 4.79 -11.11
N LYS A 139 -8.91 5.51 -10.54
CA LYS A 139 -8.74 6.93 -10.15
C LYS A 139 -7.61 7.10 -9.14
N MET A 140 -7.56 6.24 -8.13
CA MET A 140 -6.50 6.28 -7.12
C MET A 140 -5.12 6.03 -7.75
N ALA A 141 -4.98 5.05 -8.63
CA ALA A 141 -3.71 4.76 -9.28
C ALA A 141 -3.17 5.98 -10.05
N ILE A 142 -4.04 6.76 -10.69
CA ILE A 142 -3.65 8.02 -11.35
C ILE A 142 -3.11 9.03 -10.32
N GLN A 143 -3.86 9.27 -9.23
CA GLN A 143 -3.49 10.26 -8.21
C GLN A 143 -2.20 9.89 -7.47
N TYR A 144 -1.96 8.60 -7.24
CA TYR A 144 -0.82 8.09 -6.47
C TYR A 144 0.29 7.51 -7.37
N SER A 145 0.27 7.84 -8.66
CA SER A 145 1.26 7.40 -9.65
C SER A 145 2.70 7.68 -9.23
N ALA A 146 2.98 8.85 -8.64
CA ALA A 146 4.31 9.20 -8.15
C ALA A 146 4.69 8.52 -6.82
N VAL A 147 3.71 8.05 -6.04
CA VAL A 147 3.92 7.45 -4.71
C VAL A 147 4.23 5.95 -4.82
N LEU A 148 3.64 5.26 -5.79
CA LEU A 148 3.92 3.85 -6.07
C LEU A 148 4.25 3.67 -7.56
N PRO A 149 5.40 4.21 -8.03
CA PRO A 149 5.67 4.39 -9.45
C PRO A 149 5.67 3.10 -10.27
N LYS A 150 6.15 1.99 -9.70
CA LYS A 150 6.25 0.72 -10.43
C LYS A 150 4.95 -0.06 -10.54
N ILE A 151 3.87 0.40 -9.89
CA ILE A 151 2.52 -0.15 -10.03
C ILE A 151 1.57 0.93 -10.55
N PHE A 152 1.37 2.00 -9.77
CA PHE A 152 0.44 3.07 -10.09
C PHE A 152 0.94 3.96 -11.23
N GLY A 153 2.24 4.28 -11.25
CA GLY A 153 2.85 4.99 -12.38
C GLY A 153 2.86 4.19 -13.69
N LYS A 154 2.57 2.90 -13.62
CA LYS A 154 2.53 1.96 -14.74
C LYS A 154 1.14 1.31 -14.87
N TRP A 155 0.09 1.90 -14.27
CA TRP A 155 -1.20 1.24 -14.09
C TRP A 155 -1.85 0.79 -15.40
N GLU A 156 -2.02 1.72 -16.35
CA GLU A 156 -2.61 1.43 -17.65
C GLU A 156 -1.78 0.43 -18.46
N TYR A 157 -0.45 0.57 -18.38
CA TYR A 157 0.48 -0.37 -19.00
C TYR A 157 0.29 -1.79 -18.46
N LEU A 158 0.32 -1.96 -17.14
CA LEU A 158 0.12 -3.25 -16.49
C LEU A 158 -1.27 -3.81 -16.82
N LYS A 159 -2.32 -3.00 -16.71
CA LYS A 159 -3.69 -3.41 -17.01
C LYS A 159 -3.84 -3.94 -18.44
N SER A 160 -3.15 -3.34 -19.41
CA SER A 160 -3.14 -3.82 -20.81
C SER A 160 -2.50 -5.20 -20.99
N ILE A 161 -1.61 -5.63 -20.09
CA ILE A 161 -0.87 -6.89 -20.19
C ILE A 161 -1.48 -7.98 -19.30
N ILE A 162 -1.79 -7.65 -18.04
CA ILE A 162 -2.22 -8.62 -17.03
C ILE A 162 -3.72 -8.58 -16.75
N GLY A 163 -4.45 -7.59 -17.31
CA GLY A 163 -5.89 -7.43 -17.16
C GLY A 163 -6.28 -7.12 -15.71
N ASP A 164 -7.38 -7.72 -15.25
CA ASP A 164 -7.92 -7.55 -13.89
C ASP A 164 -6.97 -8.01 -12.77
N ASP A 165 -5.86 -8.68 -13.11
CA ASP A 165 -4.84 -9.03 -12.12
C ASP A 165 -4.20 -7.80 -11.47
N VAL A 166 -4.29 -6.60 -12.06
CA VAL A 166 -3.86 -5.36 -11.38
C VAL A 166 -4.63 -5.12 -10.07
N TYR A 167 -5.91 -5.54 -10.01
CA TYR A 167 -6.75 -5.38 -8.82
C TYR A 167 -6.42 -6.38 -7.71
N LYS A 168 -5.56 -7.38 -7.97
CA LYS A 168 -5.04 -8.29 -6.93
C LYS A 168 -4.23 -7.57 -5.86
N LEU A 169 -3.88 -6.30 -6.04
CA LEU A 169 -3.38 -5.44 -4.97
C LEU A 169 -4.33 -5.39 -3.75
N GLN A 170 -5.64 -5.61 -3.93
CA GLN A 170 -6.60 -5.78 -2.82
C GLN A 170 -6.36 -7.05 -1.99
N ILE A 171 -5.59 -8.01 -2.49
CA ILE A 171 -5.20 -9.21 -1.73
C ILE A 171 -3.99 -8.87 -0.84
N LEU A 172 -3.06 -8.03 -1.32
CA LEU A 172 -1.97 -7.47 -0.50
C LEU A 172 -2.53 -6.71 0.69
N SER A 173 -3.52 -5.85 0.46
CA SER A 173 -4.07 -4.98 1.50
C SER A 173 -4.67 -5.75 2.68
N LYS A 174 -5.22 -6.93 2.41
CA LYS A 174 -5.77 -7.83 3.45
C LYS A 174 -4.69 -8.46 4.33
N GLY A 175 -3.41 -8.23 4.06
CA GLY A 175 -2.29 -8.87 4.74
C GLY A 175 -2.26 -10.39 4.53
N LEU A 176 -2.93 -10.89 3.48
CA LEU A 176 -3.36 -12.29 3.36
C LEU A 176 -2.34 -13.24 2.72
N LEU A 177 -1.09 -12.83 2.54
CA LEU A 177 -0.03 -13.63 1.90
C LEU A 177 1.26 -13.32 2.69
N LEU A 178 1.92 -14.25 3.40
CA LEU A 178 2.45 -15.55 2.96
C LEU A 178 2.69 -16.55 4.11
N ASP A 179 1.74 -16.70 5.02
CA ASP A 179 1.92 -17.64 6.15
C ASP A 179 1.55 -19.10 5.81
N ASN A 180 1.16 -19.39 4.56
CA ASN A 180 0.71 -20.72 4.17
C ASN A 180 1.59 -21.33 3.07
N PRO A 181 2.72 -21.98 3.43
CA PRO A 181 3.62 -22.64 2.48
C PRO A 181 2.93 -23.70 1.62
N ASN A 182 1.78 -24.23 2.04
CA ASN A 182 1.01 -25.24 1.31
C ASN A 182 0.23 -24.70 0.09
N LEU A 183 0.21 -23.38 -0.11
CA LEU A 183 -0.44 -22.76 -1.27
C LEU A 183 0.38 -22.91 -2.56
N ILE A 184 1.67 -23.23 -2.46
CA ILE A 184 2.61 -23.31 -3.59
C ILE A 184 3.13 -24.75 -3.64
N GLN A 185 2.76 -25.49 -4.68
CA GLN A 185 3.16 -26.90 -4.84
C GLN A 185 4.05 -27.12 -6.07
N ASP A 186 4.34 -26.09 -6.86
CA ASP A 186 5.24 -26.20 -8.02
C ASP A 186 6.66 -25.80 -7.62
N SER A 187 7.53 -26.81 -7.49
CA SER A 187 8.96 -26.63 -7.18
C SER A 187 9.74 -25.89 -8.27
N LYS A 188 9.17 -25.67 -9.45
CA LYS A 188 9.82 -24.95 -10.56
C LYS A 188 9.69 -23.44 -10.44
N ILE A 189 8.90 -22.93 -9.49
CA ILE A 189 8.61 -21.49 -9.38
C ILE A 189 9.05 -21.00 -8.00
N PRO A 190 9.99 -20.05 -7.93
CA PRO A 190 10.58 -19.59 -6.67
C PRO A 190 9.66 -18.58 -5.94
N LEU A 191 8.35 -18.78 -5.95
CA LEU A 191 7.39 -17.85 -5.37
C LEU A 191 7.60 -17.73 -3.85
N TYR A 192 7.77 -18.86 -3.17
CA TYR A 192 7.97 -18.86 -1.71
C TYR A 192 9.29 -18.20 -1.31
N GLU A 193 10.36 -18.51 -2.04
CA GLU A 193 11.70 -17.98 -1.85
C GLU A 193 11.73 -16.47 -2.07
N LEU A 194 11.19 -15.98 -3.18
CA LEU A 194 11.16 -14.55 -3.48
C LEU A 194 10.34 -13.79 -2.44
N MET A 195 9.19 -14.32 -2.05
CA MET A 195 8.35 -13.70 -1.04
C MET A 195 8.98 -13.68 0.36
N SER A 196 9.62 -14.77 0.76
CA SER A 196 10.40 -14.83 2.00
C SER A 196 11.57 -13.85 1.96
N PHE A 197 12.23 -13.73 0.81
CA PHE A 197 13.34 -12.81 0.62
C PHE A 197 12.92 -11.34 0.72
N ILE A 198 11.72 -10.96 0.27
CA ILE A 198 11.19 -9.59 0.50
C ILE A 198 11.19 -9.25 1.99
N HIS A 199 10.77 -10.18 2.86
CA HIS A 199 10.78 -9.96 4.31
C HIS A 199 12.21 -9.88 4.87
N ILE A 200 13.13 -10.70 4.35
CA ILE A 200 14.54 -10.69 4.75
C ILE A 200 15.22 -9.37 4.35
N LYS A 201 15.06 -8.95 3.09
CA LYS A 201 15.67 -7.74 2.52
C LYS A 201 15.33 -6.50 3.34
N TYR A 202 14.08 -6.38 3.79
CA TYR A 202 13.59 -5.23 4.56
C TYR A 202 13.49 -5.47 6.08
N ARG A 203 14.06 -6.57 6.61
CA ARG A 203 13.95 -6.93 8.03
C ARG A 203 14.49 -5.85 8.97
N ARG A 204 15.61 -5.22 8.60
CA ARG A 204 16.25 -4.17 9.40
C ARG A 204 15.44 -2.86 9.41
N ASN A 205 14.50 -2.71 8.48
CA ASN A 205 13.65 -1.53 8.32
C ASN A 205 12.25 -1.72 8.96
N PHE A 206 12.15 -2.61 9.96
CA PHE A 206 10.86 -2.96 10.56
C PHE A 206 10.10 -1.74 11.10
N GLU A 207 10.75 -0.92 11.92
CA GLU A 207 10.14 0.25 12.56
C GLU A 207 10.23 1.52 11.72
N SER A 208 11.23 1.60 10.84
CA SER A 208 11.52 2.77 10.03
C SER A 208 12.04 2.38 8.64
N ILE A 209 11.27 2.73 7.62
CA ILE A 209 11.57 2.58 6.20
C ILE A 209 11.28 3.90 5.48
N SER A 210 12.04 4.21 4.42
CA SER A 210 11.71 5.33 3.54
C SER A 210 10.43 5.04 2.75
N GLU A 211 9.72 6.07 2.28
CA GLU A 211 8.54 5.83 1.44
C GLU A 211 8.91 5.11 0.13
N ASP A 212 10.05 5.46 -0.47
CA ASP A 212 10.56 4.83 -1.68
C ASP A 212 10.87 3.34 -1.47
N ASP A 213 11.48 2.98 -0.33
CA ASP A 213 11.76 1.59 0.01
C ASP A 213 10.48 0.80 0.31
N LEU A 214 9.49 1.42 0.96
CA LEU A 214 8.18 0.79 1.17
C LEU A 214 7.43 0.60 -0.16
N ALA A 215 7.52 1.58 -1.07
CA ALA A 215 6.97 1.50 -2.42
C ALA A 215 7.63 0.35 -3.20
N ASN A 216 8.95 0.21 -3.10
CA ASN A 216 9.69 -0.92 -3.67
C ASN A 216 9.26 -2.24 -3.05
N GLN A 217 9.12 -2.32 -1.72
CA GLN A 217 8.68 -3.52 -1.02
C GLN A 217 7.29 -3.99 -1.50
N ILE A 218 6.33 -3.06 -1.61
CA ILE A 218 4.99 -3.31 -2.15
C ILE A 218 5.07 -3.75 -3.61
N SER A 219 5.93 -3.12 -4.40
CA SER A 219 6.13 -3.45 -5.81
C SER A 219 6.69 -4.86 -5.99
N TYR A 220 7.77 -5.22 -5.27
CA TYR A 220 8.32 -6.59 -5.32
C TYR A 220 7.27 -7.62 -4.96
N TRP A 221 6.47 -7.35 -3.94
CA TRP A 221 5.37 -8.23 -3.56
C TRP A 221 4.37 -8.38 -4.70
N PHE A 222 3.95 -7.28 -5.34
CA PHE A 222 2.96 -7.31 -6.42
C PHE A 222 3.44 -8.15 -7.61
N TYR A 223 4.65 -7.90 -8.09
CA TYR A 223 5.23 -8.65 -9.22
C TYR A 223 5.47 -10.11 -8.86
N THR A 224 5.97 -10.39 -7.65
CA THR A 224 6.16 -11.75 -7.18
C THR A 224 4.81 -12.48 -7.06
N TYR A 225 3.75 -11.79 -6.64
CA TYR A 225 2.41 -12.36 -6.54
C TYR A 225 1.81 -12.73 -7.90
N LEU A 226 2.27 -12.14 -9.01
CA LEU A 226 1.85 -12.59 -10.35
C LEU A 226 2.26 -14.04 -10.62
N LEU A 227 3.30 -14.55 -9.96
CA LEU A 227 3.68 -15.96 -9.99
C LEU A 227 2.72 -16.86 -9.20
N TYR A 228 1.76 -16.32 -8.47
CA TYR A 228 0.77 -17.13 -7.77
C TYR A 228 -0.30 -17.64 -8.75
N THR A 229 -0.46 -18.96 -8.80
CA THR A 229 -1.60 -19.62 -9.46
C THR A 229 -2.42 -20.37 -8.43
N ARG A 230 -3.74 -20.16 -8.46
CA ARG A 230 -4.67 -21.00 -7.69
C ARG A 230 -4.61 -22.41 -8.29
N LYS A 231 -4.68 -23.44 -7.43
CA LYS A 231 -4.54 -24.90 -7.67
C LYS A 231 -5.25 -25.56 -8.88
N GLN A 232 -5.80 -24.82 -9.83
CA GLN A 232 -6.59 -25.39 -10.92
C GLN A 232 -5.82 -25.48 -12.25
N LYS A 233 -5.75 -26.75 -12.68
CA LYS A 233 -5.42 -27.31 -14.00
C LYS A 233 -3.92 -27.53 -14.28
N LYS A 234 -3.63 -28.78 -14.66
CA LYS A 234 -2.34 -29.31 -15.13
C LYS A 234 -1.94 -28.66 -16.46
N THR A 235 -1.74 -27.35 -16.50
CA THR A 235 -1.18 -26.66 -17.68
C THR A 235 0.33 -26.62 -17.55
N LYS A 236 1.05 -27.12 -18.58
CA LYS A 236 2.53 -27.09 -18.65
C LYS A 236 3.11 -25.67 -18.62
N ILE A 237 2.28 -24.68 -18.94
CA ILE A 237 2.63 -23.28 -19.03
C ILE A 237 2.11 -22.58 -17.78
N HIS A 238 3.00 -21.90 -17.06
CA HIS A 238 2.61 -21.12 -15.89
C HIS A 238 2.18 -19.70 -16.33
N PRO A 239 0.89 -19.36 -16.26
CA PRO A 239 0.37 -18.09 -16.80
C PRO A 239 1.01 -16.87 -16.12
N GLY A 240 1.38 -16.98 -14.84
CA GLY A 240 2.06 -15.92 -14.10
C GLY A 240 3.45 -15.57 -14.65
N VAL A 241 4.21 -16.58 -15.08
CA VAL A 241 5.56 -16.38 -15.64
C VAL A 241 5.46 -15.71 -17.01
N GLN A 242 4.50 -16.14 -17.85
CA GLN A 242 4.26 -15.50 -19.14
C GLN A 242 3.80 -14.04 -18.99
N LYS A 243 2.96 -13.74 -18.00
CA LYS A 243 2.55 -12.37 -17.69
C LYS A 243 3.75 -11.50 -17.33
N LEU A 244 4.63 -11.99 -16.46
CA LEU A 244 5.86 -11.26 -16.11
C LEU A 244 6.77 -11.06 -17.32
N HIS A 245 6.99 -12.09 -18.15
CA HIS A 245 7.78 -11.93 -19.37
C HIS A 245 7.24 -10.83 -20.28
N ARG A 246 5.92 -10.81 -20.53
CA ARG A 246 5.30 -9.75 -21.34
C ARG A 246 5.45 -8.35 -20.73
N VAL A 247 5.40 -8.25 -19.40
CA VAL A 247 5.67 -6.99 -18.69
C VAL A 247 7.13 -6.56 -18.83
N PHE A 248 8.07 -7.50 -18.82
CA PHE A 248 9.49 -7.19 -18.93
C PHE A 248 9.93 -6.91 -20.37
N GLU A 249 9.31 -7.55 -21.37
CA GLU A 249 9.60 -7.35 -22.79
C GLU A 249 9.36 -5.90 -23.26
N ARG A 250 8.42 -5.19 -22.64
CA ARG A 250 8.01 -3.84 -23.05
C ARG A 250 8.40 -2.74 -22.06
N ASP A 251 9.04 -3.08 -20.94
CA ASP A 251 9.52 -2.12 -19.94
C ASP A 251 10.86 -2.59 -19.33
N GLU A 252 11.95 -2.13 -19.93
CA GLU A 252 13.32 -2.48 -19.53
C GLU A 252 13.66 -1.99 -18.11
N GLU A 253 13.07 -0.87 -17.67
CA GLU A 253 13.32 -0.32 -16.33
C GLU A 253 12.76 -1.26 -15.25
N ILE A 254 11.51 -1.72 -15.43
CA ILE A 254 10.88 -2.70 -14.54
C ILE A 254 11.64 -4.02 -14.59
N GLN A 255 12.03 -4.47 -15.78
CA GLN A 255 12.77 -5.71 -15.96
C GLN A 255 14.09 -5.68 -15.18
N LYS A 256 14.92 -4.65 -15.39
CA LYS A 256 16.22 -4.53 -14.75
C LYS A 256 16.09 -4.47 -13.22
N TRP A 257 15.19 -3.64 -12.72
CA TRP A 257 14.92 -3.51 -11.29
C TRP A 257 14.46 -4.83 -10.65
N PHE A 258 13.54 -5.55 -11.28
CA PHE A 258 13.07 -6.84 -10.75
C PHE A 258 14.15 -7.93 -10.83
N LEU A 259 14.96 -7.92 -11.90
CA LEU A 259 16.07 -8.87 -12.08
C LEU A 259 17.17 -8.67 -11.04
N GLU A 260 17.48 -7.42 -10.66
CA GLU A 260 18.41 -7.12 -9.57
C GLU A 260 17.94 -7.75 -8.25
N PHE A 261 16.66 -7.56 -7.91
CA PHE A 261 16.04 -8.21 -6.74
C PHE A 261 16.08 -9.74 -6.82
N PHE A 262 15.79 -10.32 -7.99
CA PHE A 262 15.84 -11.76 -8.19
C PHE A 262 17.26 -12.31 -7.98
N ASN A 263 18.28 -11.65 -8.52
CA ASN A 263 19.68 -12.02 -8.38
C ASN A 263 20.16 -11.92 -6.93
N GLU A 264 19.72 -10.90 -6.19
CA GLU A 264 19.98 -10.79 -4.76
C GLU A 264 19.37 -11.96 -3.99
N ALA A 265 18.12 -12.34 -4.29
CA ALA A 265 17.45 -13.48 -3.66
C ALA A 265 18.22 -14.77 -3.94
N GLN A 266 18.59 -15.02 -5.20
CA GLN A 266 19.36 -16.17 -5.62
C GLN A 266 20.69 -16.24 -4.87
N LYS A 267 21.43 -15.13 -4.80
CA LYS A 267 22.69 -15.05 -4.06
C LYS A 267 22.51 -15.38 -2.58
N TYR A 268 21.48 -14.83 -1.94
CA TYR A 268 21.18 -15.10 -0.52
C TYR A 268 20.94 -16.59 -0.26
N TYR A 269 20.08 -17.23 -1.06
CA TYR A 269 19.74 -18.63 -0.87
C TYR A 269 20.91 -19.58 -1.18
N SER A 270 21.69 -19.30 -2.22
CA SER A 270 22.91 -20.06 -2.52
C SER A 270 23.93 -19.98 -1.38
N GLN A 271 24.15 -18.80 -0.80
CA GLN A 271 25.03 -18.62 0.36
C GLN A 271 24.53 -19.39 1.58
N ARG A 272 23.21 -19.39 1.81
CA ARG A 272 22.59 -20.10 2.93
C ARG A 272 22.66 -21.62 2.77
N ALA A 273 22.46 -22.13 1.55
CA ALA A 273 22.63 -23.54 1.23
C ALA A 273 24.08 -23.99 1.48
N ASN A 274 25.05 -23.21 1.01
CA ASN A 274 26.47 -23.49 1.25
C ASN A 274 26.79 -23.50 2.75
N ALA A 275 26.31 -22.51 3.51
CA ALA A 275 26.54 -22.45 4.96
C ALA A 275 25.95 -23.67 5.69
N LEU A 276 24.77 -24.15 5.29
CA LEU A 276 24.17 -25.38 5.84
C LEU A 276 25.04 -26.60 5.52
N SER A 277 25.45 -26.77 4.26
CA SER A 277 26.32 -27.90 3.88
C SER A 277 27.68 -27.88 4.60
N SER A 278 28.24 -26.70 4.88
CA SER A 278 29.51 -26.56 5.58
C SER A 278 29.40 -26.62 7.11
N SER A 279 28.18 -26.61 7.66
CA SER A 279 27.96 -26.57 9.11
C SER A 279 28.26 -27.89 9.83
N GLY A 280 28.39 -29.00 9.10
CA GLY A 280 28.56 -30.34 9.68
C GLY A 280 27.34 -30.83 10.45
N ILE A 281 26.22 -30.11 10.40
CA ILE A 281 24.92 -30.52 10.95
C ILE A 281 24.19 -31.31 9.86
N ALA A 282 24.66 -32.54 9.61
CA ALA A 282 24.02 -33.53 8.74
C ALA A 282 24.23 -34.92 9.33
#